data_AF-A0A519X4B6-F1
#
_entry.id   AF-A0A519X4B6-F1
#
_cell.length_a   1.000
_cell.length_b   1.000
_cell.length_c   1.000
_cell.angle_alpha   90.00
_cell.angle_beta   90.00
_cell.angle_gamma   90.00
#
_symmetry.space_group_name_H-M   'P 1'
#
loop_
_entity.id
_entity.type
_entity.pdbx_description
1 polymer ?
#
loop_
_entity_poly.entity_id
_entity_poly.type
_entity_poly.pdbx_seq_one_letter_code
_entity_poly.pdbx_strand_id
1 'polypeptide(L)'
;NRELIPYISQKALDLDMQGLMIESHVDPSVAWTDAKQQVTPAALAELAERLTVREPESPNEAFTDQLAELRKQIDKIDDLLLQKLGERMSIVGKIGEFKRDNQVTILQVNRWDAIIKKGASFAKALKLDLNFTEKFLELVHGESIRKQTEIMNAGKAEKGIAAEAHTEVKS
;
A
#
# COMPACT_ATOMS: atom_id res chain seq x y z
N ASN A 1 -3.27 26.59 -5.66
CA ASN A 1 -2.76 26.23 -6.98
C ASN A 1 -3.96 25.89 -7.84
N ARG A 2 -4.40 26.83 -8.69
CA ARG A 2 -5.70 26.79 -9.39
C ARG A 2 -5.77 25.66 -10.41
N GLU A 3 -4.63 25.29 -10.99
CA GLU A 3 -4.53 24.26 -12.04
C GLU A 3 -4.88 22.85 -11.54
N LEU A 4 -4.84 22.61 -10.23
CA LEU A 4 -5.17 21.32 -9.64
C LEU A 4 -6.66 21.14 -9.38
N ILE A 5 -7.44 22.23 -9.40
CA ILE A 5 -8.88 22.20 -9.06
C ILE A 5 -9.64 21.20 -9.96
N PRO A 6 -9.45 21.16 -11.29
CA PRO A 6 -10.13 20.18 -12.14
C PRO A 6 -9.78 18.74 -11.77
N TYR A 7 -8.50 18.44 -11.57
CA TYR A 7 -8.02 17.10 -11.22
C TYR A 7 -8.56 16.62 -9.87
N ILE A 8 -8.47 17.46 -8.85
CA ILE A 8 -8.94 17.13 -7.50
C ILE A 8 -10.46 16.96 -7.48
N SER A 9 -11.18 17.85 -8.18
CA SER A 9 -12.64 17.78 -8.30
C SER A 9 -13.10 16.48 -8.96
N GLN A 10 -12.47 16.10 -10.08
CA GLN A 10 -12.78 14.84 -10.74
C GLN A 10 -12.43 13.64 -9.85
N LYS A 11 -11.30 13.68 -9.14
CA LYS A 11 -10.92 12.62 -8.21
C LYS A 11 -11.90 12.46 -7.06
N ALA A 12 -12.43 13.56 -6.52
CA ALA A 12 -13.44 13.51 -5.47
C ALA A 12 -14.75 12.86 -5.97
N LEU A 13 -15.19 13.20 -7.18
CA LEU A 13 -16.37 12.57 -7.80
C LEU A 13 -16.14 11.09 -8.14
N ASP A 14 -14.96 10.74 -8.65
CA ASP A 14 -14.59 9.34 -8.95
C ASP A 14 -14.55 8.45 -7.68
N LEU A 15 -14.40 9.07 -6.51
CA LEU A 15 -14.37 8.42 -5.19
C LEU A 15 -15.72 8.50 -4.47
N ASP A 16 -16.79 8.91 -5.16
CA ASP A 16 -18.14 9.05 -4.60
C ASP A 16 -18.19 9.96 -3.34
N MET A 17 -17.41 11.05 -3.35
CA MET A 17 -17.49 12.05 -2.28
C MET A 17 -18.80 12.85 -2.39
N GLN A 18 -19.33 13.30 -1.24
CA GLN A 18 -20.67 13.89 -1.08
C GLN A 18 -20.90 15.24 -1.80
N GLY A 19 -19.89 15.79 -2.47
CA GLY A 19 -20.00 17.04 -3.21
C GLY A 19 -18.68 17.78 -3.32
N LEU A 20 -18.72 18.90 -4.04
CA LEU A 20 -17.59 19.80 -4.25
C LEU A 20 -17.92 21.18 -3.68
N MET A 21 -16.97 21.78 -2.98
CA MET A 21 -17.01 23.19 -2.60
C MET A 21 -15.92 23.93 -3.37
N ILE A 22 -16.31 24.73 -4.36
CA ILE A 22 -15.39 25.50 -5.19
C ILE A 22 -15.76 26.98 -5.08
N GLU A 23 -14.81 27.78 -4.62
CA GLU A 23 -14.99 29.22 -4.48
C GLU A 23 -14.70 29.94 -5.81
N SER A 24 -15.55 30.91 -6.15
CA SER A 24 -15.38 31.75 -7.32
C SER A 24 -15.34 33.23 -6.96
N HIS A 25 -14.45 33.98 -7.61
CA HIS A 25 -14.39 35.44 -7.51
C HIS A 25 -14.24 36.04 -8.92
N VAL A 26 -14.86 37.21 -9.14
CA VAL A 26 -14.83 37.88 -10.46
C VAL A 26 -13.39 38.17 -10.91
N ASP A 27 -12.55 38.56 -9.95
CA ASP A 27 -11.10 38.68 -10.13
C ASP A 27 -10.36 37.97 -8.99
N PRO A 28 -9.99 36.68 -9.16
CA PRO A 28 -9.33 35.92 -8.11
C PRO A 28 -8.00 36.51 -7.63
N SER A 29 -7.36 37.42 -8.39
CA SER A 29 -6.07 38.01 -8.00
C SER A 29 -6.19 38.98 -6.82
N VAL A 30 -7.38 39.55 -6.60
CA VAL A 30 -7.67 40.51 -5.52
C VAL A 30 -8.55 39.93 -4.41
N ALA A 31 -8.81 38.62 -4.45
CA ALA A 31 -9.64 37.96 -3.45
C ALA A 31 -9.03 38.08 -2.05
N TRP A 32 -9.88 38.39 -1.06
CA TRP A 32 -9.45 38.53 0.34
C TRP A 32 -9.08 37.20 0.99
N THR A 33 -9.56 36.09 0.42
CA THR A 33 -9.27 34.72 0.85
C THR A 33 -8.76 33.90 -0.33
N ASP A 34 -7.74 33.07 -0.08
CA ASP A 34 -7.21 32.02 -0.96
C ASP A 34 -7.23 32.29 -2.47
N ALA A 35 -6.78 33.48 -2.87
CA ALA A 35 -6.69 33.96 -4.26
C ALA A 35 -6.16 32.91 -5.26
N LYS A 36 -5.18 32.11 -4.84
CA LYS A 36 -4.54 31.05 -5.67
C LYS A 36 -5.38 29.76 -5.82
N GLN A 37 -6.53 29.67 -5.16
CA GLN A 37 -7.44 28.52 -5.17
C GLN A 37 -8.88 28.89 -5.58
N GLN A 38 -9.16 30.16 -5.83
CA GLN A 38 -10.44 30.59 -6.40
C GLN A 38 -10.39 30.66 -7.92
N VAL A 39 -11.49 30.36 -8.60
CA VAL A 39 -11.66 30.47 -10.07
C VAL A 39 -12.56 31.64 -10.44
N THR A 40 -12.59 32.05 -11.70
CA THR A 40 -13.62 32.99 -12.16
C THR A 40 -14.96 32.25 -12.33
N PRO A 41 -16.11 32.95 -12.28
CA PRO A 41 -17.39 32.32 -12.56
C PRO A 41 -17.46 31.61 -13.92
N ALA A 42 -16.85 32.20 -14.96
CA ALA A 42 -16.77 31.58 -16.28
C ALA A 42 -15.95 30.29 -16.29
N ALA A 43 -14.79 30.29 -15.62
CA ALA A 43 -13.96 29.10 -15.49
C ALA A 43 -14.62 28.01 -14.63
N LEU A 44 -15.43 28.39 -13.63
CA LEU A 44 -16.24 27.44 -12.85
C LEU A 44 -17.30 26.76 -13.72
N ALA A 45 -17.98 27.51 -14.59
CA ALA A 45 -18.97 26.96 -15.52
C ALA A 45 -18.32 25.96 -16.49
N GLU A 46 -17.18 26.33 -17.10
CA GLU A 46 -16.41 25.44 -17.98
C GLU A 46 -15.92 24.18 -17.24
N LEU A 47 -15.51 24.32 -15.97
CA LEU A 47 -15.14 23.19 -15.14
C LEU A 47 -16.34 22.27 -14.89
N ALA A 48 -17.49 22.82 -14.50
CA ALA A 48 -18.69 22.05 -14.20
C ALA A 48 -19.16 21.22 -15.41
N GLU A 49 -19.07 21.77 -16.62
CA GLU A 49 -19.41 21.06 -17.86
C GLU A 49 -18.44 19.91 -18.19
N ARG A 50 -17.20 19.97 -17.71
CA ARG A 50 -16.17 18.95 -17.94
C ARG A 50 -16.15 17.83 -16.90
N LEU A 51 -16.72 18.08 -15.72
CA LEU A 51 -16.74 17.08 -14.66
C LEU A 51 -17.69 15.95 -15.03
N THR A 52 -17.21 14.72 -14.91
CA THR A 52 -18.02 13.52 -15.10
C THR A 52 -18.48 13.01 -13.74
N VAL A 53 -19.77 13.09 -13.47
CA VAL A 53 -20.39 12.46 -12.30
C VAL A 53 -20.70 11.01 -12.65
N ARG A 54 -20.31 10.09 -11.77
CA ARG A 54 -20.57 8.65 -11.92
C ARG A 54 -21.46 8.22 -10.77
N GLU A 55 -22.41 7.34 -11.04
CA GLU A 55 -23.22 6.72 -10.00
C GLU A 55 -22.38 5.64 -9.29
N PRO A 56 -22.46 5.54 -7.94
CA PRO A 56 -21.70 4.54 -7.18
C PRO A 56 -22.17 3.11 -7.43
N GLU A 57 -23.44 2.96 -7.82
CA GLU A 57 -24.07 1.67 -8.09
C GLU A 57 -24.72 1.68 -9.47
N SER A 58 -24.73 0.50 -10.11
CA SER A 58 -25.49 0.29 -11.32
C SER A 58 -26.80 -0.43 -10.97
N PRO A 59 -27.97 0.07 -11.41
CA PRO A 59 -29.22 -0.67 -11.26
C PRO A 59 -29.32 -1.90 -12.17
N ASN A 60 -28.30 -2.15 -13.01
CA ASN A 60 -28.24 -3.29 -13.91
C ASN A 60 -27.85 -4.56 -13.13
N GLU A 61 -28.82 -5.45 -12.92
CA GLU A 61 -28.61 -6.73 -12.23
C GLU A 61 -27.47 -7.56 -12.85
N ALA A 62 -27.39 -7.61 -14.19
CA ALA A 62 -26.33 -8.37 -14.87
C ALA A 62 -24.92 -7.81 -14.59
N PHE A 63 -24.80 -6.49 -14.40
CA PHE A 63 -23.55 -5.86 -13.98
C PHE A 63 -23.20 -6.26 -12.56
N THR A 64 -24.17 -6.17 -11.64
CA THR A 64 -23.99 -6.51 -10.23
C THR A 64 -23.58 -7.97 -10.04
N ASP A 65 -24.22 -8.89 -10.77
CA ASP A 65 -23.90 -10.32 -10.75
C ASP A 65 -22.48 -10.60 -11.27
N GLN A 66 -22.10 -9.97 -12.40
CA GLN A 66 -20.77 -10.15 -12.96
C GLN A 66 -19.68 -9.59 -12.02
N LEU A 67 -19.91 -8.43 -11.42
CA LEU A 67 -19.00 -7.83 -10.45
C LEU A 67 -18.84 -8.72 -9.21
N ALA A 68 -19.94 -9.29 -8.71
CA ALA A 68 -19.92 -10.20 -7.57
C ALA A 68 -19.09 -11.46 -7.87
N GLU A 69 -19.22 -12.04 -9.06
CA GLU A 69 -18.44 -13.22 -9.44
C GLU A 69 -16.94 -12.90 -9.59
N LEU A 70 -16.59 -11.74 -10.15
CA LEU A 70 -15.19 -11.30 -10.23
C LEU A 70 -14.58 -11.08 -8.84
N ARG A 71 -15.32 -10.47 -7.92
CA ARG A 71 -14.89 -10.29 -6.52
C ARG A 71 -14.65 -11.63 -5.83
N LYS A 72 -15.57 -12.59 -6.01
CA LYS A 72 -15.43 -13.94 -5.47
C LYS A 72 -14.20 -14.67 -6.02
N GLN A 73 -13.78 -14.39 -7.25
CA GLN A 73 -12.53 -14.92 -7.79
C GLN A 73 -11.31 -14.30 -7.11
N ILE A 74 -11.33 -12.99 -6.85
CA ILE A 74 -10.28 -12.30 -6.09
C ILE A 74 -10.19 -12.85 -4.66
N ASP A 75 -11.32 -12.95 -3.95
CA ASP A 75 -11.36 -13.43 -2.57
C ASP A 75 -10.70 -14.81 -2.42
N LYS A 76 -10.97 -15.73 -3.36
CA LYS A 76 -10.34 -17.06 -3.37
C LYS A 76 -8.81 -16.99 -3.54
N ILE A 77 -8.32 -16.06 -4.36
CA ILE A 77 -6.88 -15.88 -4.57
C ILE A 77 -6.24 -15.29 -3.31
N ASP A 78 -6.91 -14.31 -2.69
CA ASP A 78 -6.42 -13.63 -1.49
C ASP A 78 -6.37 -14.58 -0.29
N ASP A 79 -7.36 -15.46 -0.14
CA ASP A 79 -7.36 -16.54 0.86
C ASP A 79 -6.12 -17.45 0.70
N LEU A 80 -5.82 -17.85 -0.53
CA LEU A 80 -4.64 -18.67 -0.83
C LEU A 80 -3.34 -17.91 -0.56
N LEU A 81 -3.29 -16.62 -0.87
CA LEU A 81 -2.13 -15.77 -0.60
C LEU A 81 -1.84 -15.70 0.90
N LEU A 82 -2.87 -15.46 1.71
CA LEU A 82 -2.75 -15.40 3.17
C LEU A 82 -2.32 -16.75 3.77
N GLN A 83 -2.89 -17.86 3.28
CA GLN A 83 -2.46 -19.20 3.69
C GLN A 83 -0.98 -19.43 3.39
N LYS A 84 -0.50 -19.06 2.19
CA LYS A 84 0.91 -19.20 1.81
C LYS A 84 1.85 -18.30 2.60
N LEU A 85 1.39 -17.10 2.98
CA LEU A 85 2.14 -16.25 3.90
C LEU A 85 2.25 -16.88 5.29
N GLY A 86 1.17 -17.49 5.81
CA GLY A 86 1.19 -18.23 7.08
C GLY A 86 2.15 -19.42 7.07
N GLU A 87 2.13 -20.22 6.01
CA GLU A 87 3.09 -21.32 5.81
C GLU A 87 4.53 -20.79 5.80
N ARG A 88 4.78 -19.70 5.05
CA ARG A 88 6.09 -19.05 4.98
C ARG A 88 6.55 -18.58 6.37
N MET A 89 5.67 -17.96 7.17
CA MET A 89 6.00 -17.49 8.52
C MET A 89 6.32 -18.63 9.48
N SER A 90 5.61 -19.77 9.35
CA SER A 90 5.90 -20.96 10.14
C SER A 90 7.32 -21.49 9.87
N ILE A 91 7.76 -21.48 8.60
CA ILE A 91 9.14 -21.84 8.21
C ILE A 91 10.15 -20.82 8.75
N VAL A 92 9.84 -19.52 8.67
CA VAL A 92 10.67 -18.46 9.26
C VAL A 92 10.88 -18.69 10.76
N GLY A 93 9.85 -19.12 11.48
CA GLY A 93 9.96 -19.48 12.90
C GLY A 93 11.02 -20.56 13.14
N LYS A 94 10.94 -21.67 12.39
CA LYS A 94 11.94 -22.76 12.43
C LYS A 94 13.35 -22.27 12.09
N ILE A 95 13.49 -21.36 11.12
CA ILE A 95 14.79 -20.74 10.80
C ILE A 95 15.32 -19.93 11.98
N GLY A 96 14.45 -19.19 12.67
CA GLY A 96 14.80 -18.42 13.87
C GLY A 96 15.31 -19.30 15.00
N GLU A 97 14.60 -20.39 15.31
CA GLU A 97 15.01 -21.40 16.30
C GLU A 97 16.36 -22.01 15.93
N PHE A 98 16.51 -22.46 14.68
CA PHE A 98 17.76 -23.06 14.21
C PHE A 98 18.94 -22.09 14.32
N LYS A 99 18.77 -20.82 13.92
CA LYS A 99 19.81 -19.81 14.05
C LYS A 99 20.15 -19.54 15.52
N ARG A 100 19.14 -19.45 16.39
CA ARG A 100 19.32 -19.22 17.83
C ARG A 100 20.14 -20.33 18.46
N ASP A 101 19.77 -21.57 18.17
CA ASP A 101 20.40 -22.74 18.77
C ASP A 101 21.85 -22.93 18.27
N ASN A 102 22.17 -22.39 17.09
CA ASN A 102 23.51 -22.38 16.49
C ASN A 102 24.26 -21.04 16.63
N GLN A 103 23.74 -20.08 17.41
CA GLN A 103 24.37 -18.77 17.64
C GLN A 103 24.66 -17.96 16.34
N VAL A 104 23.82 -18.12 15.33
CA VAL A 104 23.91 -17.41 14.04
C VAL A 104 23.06 -16.14 14.08
N THR A 105 23.54 -15.05 13.46
CA THR A 105 22.81 -13.78 13.38
C THR A 105 21.56 -13.88 12.48
N ILE A 106 20.58 -13.00 12.76
CA ILE A 106 19.30 -12.99 12.04
C ILE A 106 19.48 -12.49 10.59
N LEU A 107 20.20 -11.39 10.40
CA LEU A 107 20.31 -10.71 9.11
C LEU A 107 21.32 -11.40 8.19
N GLN A 108 20.90 -11.70 6.96
CA GLN A 108 21.75 -12.27 5.91
C GLN A 108 21.52 -11.52 4.60
N VAL A 109 22.30 -10.46 4.36
CA VAL A 109 22.15 -9.54 3.22
C VAL A 109 22.20 -10.29 1.87
N ASN A 110 23.15 -11.20 1.69
CA ASN A 110 23.26 -11.98 0.44
C ASN A 110 21.99 -12.79 0.12
N ARG A 111 21.28 -13.27 1.15
CA ARG A 111 20.03 -14.01 0.96
C ARG A 111 18.90 -13.07 0.52
N TRP A 112 18.87 -11.86 1.07
CA TRP A 112 17.93 -10.83 0.69
C TRP A 112 18.13 -10.40 -0.78
N ASP A 113 19.37 -10.14 -1.19
CA ASP A 113 19.70 -9.79 -2.57
C ASP A 113 19.24 -10.86 -3.57
N ALA A 114 19.40 -12.14 -3.22
CA ALA A 114 18.93 -13.25 -4.05
C ALA A 114 17.40 -13.30 -4.15
N ILE A 115 16.68 -12.93 -3.09
CA ILE A 115 15.21 -12.86 -3.08
C ILE A 115 14.72 -11.73 -3.98
N ILE A 116 15.30 -10.53 -3.86
CA ILE A 116 14.94 -9.38 -4.71
C ILE A 116 15.22 -9.66 -6.18
N LYS A 117 16.41 -10.17 -6.53
CA LYS A 117 16.75 -10.51 -7.93
C LYS A 117 15.78 -11.53 -8.53
N LYS A 118 15.41 -12.55 -7.76
CA LYS A 118 14.39 -13.52 -8.18
C LYS A 118 13.00 -12.87 -8.26
N GLY A 119 12.64 -12.03 -7.30
CA GLY A 119 11.37 -11.30 -7.29
C GLY A 119 11.19 -10.44 -8.54
N ALA A 120 12.22 -9.68 -8.91
CA ALA A 120 12.21 -8.83 -10.09
C ALA A 120 12.02 -9.63 -11.39
N SER A 121 12.65 -10.80 -11.52
CA SER A 121 12.47 -11.64 -12.71
C SER A 121 11.06 -12.22 -12.80
N PHE A 122 10.47 -12.62 -11.67
CA PHE A 122 9.07 -13.06 -11.59
C PHE A 122 8.09 -11.92 -11.89
N ALA A 123 8.31 -10.72 -11.34
CA ALA A 123 7.48 -9.55 -11.61
C ALA A 123 7.38 -9.28 -13.11
N LYS A 124 8.54 -9.26 -13.79
CA LYS A 124 8.59 -9.06 -15.25
C LYS A 124 7.85 -10.16 -16.01
N ALA A 125 8.02 -11.42 -15.64
CA ALA A 125 7.35 -12.54 -16.30
C ALA A 125 5.82 -12.52 -16.11
N LEU A 126 5.36 -12.09 -14.93
CA LEU A 126 3.95 -12.02 -14.56
C LEU A 126 3.30 -10.66 -14.89
N LYS A 127 4.04 -9.74 -15.53
CA LYS A 127 3.60 -8.37 -15.86
C LYS A 127 3.15 -7.57 -14.63
N LEU A 128 3.81 -7.78 -13.49
CA LEU A 128 3.64 -6.98 -12.29
C LEU A 128 4.57 -5.77 -12.33
N ASP A 129 4.13 -4.67 -11.71
CA ASP A 129 4.99 -3.52 -11.49
C ASP A 129 6.16 -3.89 -10.57
N LEU A 130 7.36 -3.43 -10.94
CA LEU A 130 8.59 -3.80 -10.24
C LEU A 130 8.62 -3.19 -8.84
N ASN A 131 8.29 -1.91 -8.72
CA ASN A 131 8.30 -1.17 -7.46
C ASN A 131 7.25 -1.74 -6.48
N PHE A 132 6.06 -2.08 -6.98
CA PHE A 132 5.06 -2.80 -6.20
C PHE A 132 5.60 -4.14 -5.66
N THR A 133 6.23 -4.94 -6.53
CA THR A 133 6.76 -6.26 -6.14
C THR A 133 7.89 -6.15 -5.12
N GLU A 134 8.81 -5.20 -5.31
CA GLU A 134 9.91 -4.93 -4.38
C GLU A 134 9.38 -4.55 -3.00
N LYS A 135 8.46 -3.58 -2.93
CA LYS A 135 7.82 -3.16 -1.66
C LYS A 135 7.09 -4.29 -0.96
N PHE A 136 6.39 -5.14 -1.71
CA PHE A 136 5.74 -6.33 -1.15
C PHE A 136 6.77 -7.28 -0.52
N LEU A 137 7.86 -7.58 -1.23
CA LEU A 137 8.91 -8.46 -0.72
C LEU A 137 9.62 -7.87 0.50
N GLU A 138 9.82 -6.55 0.53
CA GLU A 138 10.39 -5.83 1.68
C GLU A 138 9.52 -5.97 2.92
N LEU A 139 8.20 -5.77 2.80
CA LEU A 139 7.26 -5.92 3.91
C LEU A 139 7.28 -7.35 4.46
N VAL A 140 7.22 -8.34 3.57
CA VAL A 140 7.25 -9.76 3.95
C VAL A 140 8.61 -10.13 4.59
N HIS A 141 9.71 -9.56 4.11
CA HIS A 141 11.04 -9.78 4.67
C HIS A 141 11.18 -9.13 6.06
N GLY A 142 10.73 -7.89 6.22
CA GLY A 142 10.71 -7.17 7.49
C GLY A 142 9.97 -7.94 8.57
N GLU A 143 8.78 -8.47 8.25
CA GLU A 143 8.01 -9.31 9.16
C GLU A 143 8.77 -10.60 9.54
N SER A 144 9.54 -11.15 8.60
CA SER A 144 10.38 -12.32 8.85
C SER A 144 11.51 -12.04 9.84
N ILE A 145 12.13 -10.86 9.73
CA ILE A 145 13.17 -10.41 10.65
C ILE A 145 12.55 -10.21 12.04
N ARG A 146 11.43 -9.49 12.12
CA ARG A 146 10.70 -9.25 13.37
C ARG A 146 10.41 -10.55 14.11
N LYS A 147 9.86 -11.55 13.42
CA LYS A 147 9.55 -12.87 14.00
C LYS A 147 10.80 -13.62 14.48
N GLN A 148 11.88 -13.61 13.71
CA GLN A 148 13.14 -14.24 14.13
C GLN A 148 13.75 -13.53 15.35
N THR A 149 13.65 -12.20 15.43
CA THR A 149 14.10 -11.41 16.58
C THR A 149 13.35 -11.76 17.85
N GLU A 150 12.02 -11.93 17.78
CA GLU A 150 11.23 -12.41 18.92
C GLU A 150 11.72 -13.75 19.44
N ILE A 151 11.94 -14.72 18.56
CA ILE A 151 12.39 -16.08 18.92
C ILE A 151 13.79 -16.07 19.53
N MET A 152 14.69 -15.26 18.96
CA MET A 152 16.05 -15.07 19.46
C MET A 152 16.05 -14.49 20.88
N ASN A 153 15.21 -13.49 21.14
CA ASN A 153 15.15 -12.81 22.43
C ASN A 153 14.38 -13.61 23.49
N ALA A 154 13.35 -14.37 23.11
CA ALA A 154 12.65 -15.29 24.01
C ALA A 154 13.63 -16.31 24.63
N GLY A 155 14.53 -16.89 23.82
CA GLY A 155 15.56 -17.80 24.33
C GLY A 155 16.64 -17.14 25.19
N LYS A 156 16.81 -15.81 25.12
CA LYS A 156 17.70 -15.07 26.03
C LYS A 156 17.07 -14.83 27.39
N ALA A 157 15.76 -14.55 27.43
CA ALA A 157 15.00 -14.39 28.66
C ALA A 157 14.96 -15.70 29.48
N GLU A 158 14.81 -16.84 28.81
CA GLU A 158 14.92 -18.17 29.46
C GLU A 158 16.33 -18.48 29.97
N LYS A 159 17.38 -17.91 29.34
CA LYS A 159 18.78 -18.10 29.73
C LYS A 159 19.32 -17.01 30.69
N GLY A 160 18.48 -16.10 31.18
CA GLY A 160 18.85 -15.09 32.18
C GLY A 160 19.85 -14.03 31.71
N ILE A 161 19.93 -13.74 30.40
CA ILE A 161 20.86 -12.72 29.88
C ILE A 161 20.07 -11.47 29.54
N ALA A 162 20.21 -10.44 30.38
CA ALA A 162 19.63 -9.11 30.18
C ALA A 162 20.06 -8.53 28.82
N ALA A 163 19.08 -8.20 27.98
CA ALA A 163 19.31 -7.67 26.64
C ALA A 163 19.62 -6.18 26.71
N GLU A 164 20.85 -5.79 26.39
CA GLU A 164 21.18 -4.41 26.04
C GLU A 164 20.59 -4.08 24.66
N ALA A 165 19.77 -3.02 24.65
CA ALA A 165 19.16 -2.46 23.46
C ALA A 165 20.24 -1.79 22.60
N HIS A 166 20.40 -2.25 21.36
CA HIS A 166 21.22 -1.55 20.38
C HIS A 166 20.42 -1.17 19.13
N THR A 167 20.04 0.11 19.17
CA THR A 167 20.19 1.17 18.14
C THR A 167 19.54 1.01 16.77
N GLU A 168 18.56 1.91 16.59
CA GLU A 168 18.15 2.59 15.36
C GLU A 168 19.20 2.62 14.25
N VAL A 169 18.80 2.20 13.05
CA VAL A 169 19.45 2.65 11.81
C VAL A 169 18.62 3.82 11.30
N LYS A 170 19.18 5.02 11.44
CA LYS A 170 18.66 6.28 10.90
C LYS A 170 18.63 6.24 9.36
N SER A 171 17.57 6.83 8.83
CA SER A 171 17.45 7.44 7.49
C SER A 171 18.45 8.58 7.29
#